data_AF-A0A7S0ASU2-F1
#
_entry.id   AF-A0A7S0ASU2-F1
#
_cell.length_a   1.000
_cell.length_b   1.000
_cell.length_c   1.000
_cell.angle_alpha   90.00
_cell.angle_beta   90.00
_cell.angle_gamma   90.00
#
_symmetry.space_group_name_H-M   'P 1'
#
loop_
_entity.id
_entity.type
_entity.pdbx_description
1 polymer ?
#
loop_
_entity_poly.entity_id
_entity_poly.type
_entity_poly.pdbx_seq_one_letter_code
_entity_poly.pdbx_strand_id
1 'polypeptide(L)'
;IARGHAARANPAVGPIPRRGAHPGPTALEMEEPQWLARYRARASAEDVARAWLEGLGPEARAEAEADAPVARARLRQAIVASECQEVRADAANGWRYTGAVLRAADAVLGIAPPVTSAGRGVAAPSGRGAPPAARAVLPGDGRPGTLGVWWSDFEAAADAERLRASGITHRLNCAAEAVGKLRDGGLQTADVPMRDTFDLDASEEMISTWRDQFAEVLRILREWREAGAVVNVSCQMGKNRSGAAILLWLCAERGWELQEAVEKLRGITALALANPHLVKAVADFLQVDAAVPLNPAGDGGGWVCISPPGSPRAGGTQAFEEVAKRAFDRLANPQGDDVPATGPEAEAEEDNDEEAGDMTALFDGL
;
A
#
# COMPACT_ATOMS: atom_id res chain seq x y z
N ILE A 1 -6.66 18.25 59.10
CA ILE A 1 -6.20 16.96 58.54
C ILE A 1 -5.43 17.30 57.26
N ALA A 2 -4.13 17.53 57.40
CA ALA A 2 -3.22 17.82 56.28
C ALA A 2 -2.32 16.59 56.12
N ARG A 3 -2.37 15.93 54.97
CA ARG A 3 -1.50 14.78 54.66
C ARG A 3 -0.34 15.27 53.81
N GLY A 4 0.86 15.26 54.40
CA GLY A 4 2.12 15.51 53.72
C GLY A 4 2.49 14.32 52.84
N HIS A 5 2.81 14.60 51.57
CA HIS A 5 3.48 13.66 50.68
C HIS A 5 4.98 13.71 50.95
N ALA A 6 5.51 12.61 51.51
CA ALA A 6 6.95 12.39 51.61
C ALA A 6 7.48 11.91 50.25
N ALA A 7 8.38 12.68 49.65
CA ALA A 7 9.15 12.28 48.47
C ALA A 7 10.14 11.16 48.86
N ARG A 8 10.02 10.00 48.21
CA ARG A 8 11.01 8.92 48.32
C ARG A 8 12.19 9.26 47.41
N ALA A 9 13.38 9.38 47.99
CA ALA A 9 14.63 9.50 47.26
C ALA A 9 14.95 8.18 46.55
N ASN A 10 15.31 8.27 45.27
CA ASN A 10 15.82 7.15 44.47
C ASN A 10 17.23 6.77 44.97
N PRO A 11 17.56 5.48 45.15
CA PRO A 11 18.90 5.07 45.52
C PRO A 11 19.87 5.36 44.36
N ALA A 12 21.01 5.94 44.70
CA ALA A 12 22.09 6.22 43.76
C ALA A 12 22.59 4.91 43.11
N VAL A 13 22.42 4.81 41.80
CA VAL A 13 22.98 3.74 40.97
C VAL A 13 24.48 4.00 40.87
N GLY A 14 25.29 3.12 41.49
CA GLY A 14 26.74 3.16 41.38
C GLY A 14 27.24 2.90 39.95
N PRO A 15 28.48 3.33 39.61
CA PRO A 15 29.03 3.17 38.27
C PRO A 15 29.17 1.69 37.91
N ILE A 16 28.59 1.32 36.77
CA ILE A 16 28.66 -0.03 36.20
C ILE A 16 30.13 -0.33 35.83
N PRO A 17 30.71 -1.46 36.27
CA PRO A 17 32.06 -1.83 35.90
C PRO A 17 32.16 -2.00 34.38
N ARG A 18 33.07 -1.25 33.75
CA ARG A 18 33.37 -1.37 32.32
C ARG A 18 33.87 -2.80 32.05
N ARG A 19 33.03 -3.61 31.38
CA ARG A 19 33.46 -4.90 30.80
C ARG A 19 34.69 -4.63 29.94
N GLY A 20 35.77 -5.36 30.21
CA GLY A 20 36.99 -5.31 29.43
C GLY A 20 36.66 -5.50 27.95
N ALA A 21 37.20 -4.63 27.11
CA ALA A 21 37.11 -4.74 25.67
C ALA A 21 37.69 -6.10 25.26
N HIS A 22 36.81 -7.04 24.90
CA HIS A 22 37.23 -8.17 24.09
C HIS A 22 37.84 -7.58 22.81
N PRO A 23 39.07 -7.95 22.42
CA PRO A 23 39.56 -7.58 21.11
C PRO A 23 38.56 -8.15 20.11
N GLY A 24 37.84 -7.25 19.43
CA GLY A 24 36.96 -7.62 18.35
C GLY A 24 37.75 -8.47 17.35
N PRO A 25 37.10 -9.41 16.64
CA PRO A 25 37.76 -10.17 15.60
C PRO A 25 38.53 -9.18 14.72
N THR A 26 39.84 -9.37 14.61
CA THR A 26 40.72 -8.60 13.73
C THR A 26 40.02 -8.51 12.38
N ALA A 27 39.83 -7.29 11.89
CA ALA A 27 39.18 -6.98 10.62
C ALA A 27 39.92 -7.68 9.47
N LEU A 28 39.65 -8.98 9.31
CA LEU A 28 39.80 -9.67 8.06
C LEU A 28 38.91 -8.89 7.12
N GLU A 29 39.53 -8.24 6.15
CA GLU A 29 38.86 -7.56 5.05
C GLU A 29 37.79 -8.51 4.52
N MET A 30 36.54 -8.29 4.91
CA MET A 30 35.43 -9.08 4.40
C MET A 30 35.37 -8.74 2.92
N GLU A 31 35.86 -9.66 2.09
CA GLU A 31 35.87 -9.50 0.64
C GLU A 31 34.47 -9.08 0.19
N GLU A 32 34.41 -8.01 -0.60
CA GLU A 32 33.15 -7.47 -1.11
C GLU A 32 32.39 -8.59 -1.85
N PRO A 33 31.12 -8.88 -1.50
CA PRO A 33 30.36 -9.90 -2.19
C PRO A 33 30.29 -9.62 -3.69
N GLN A 34 30.55 -10.63 -4.54
CA GLN A 34 30.62 -10.44 -5.98
C GLN A 34 29.35 -9.82 -6.59
N TRP A 35 28.18 -10.16 -6.04
CA TRP A 35 26.91 -9.56 -6.48
C TRP A 35 26.88 -8.05 -6.27
N LEU A 36 27.47 -7.54 -5.18
CA LEU A 36 27.51 -6.11 -4.87
C LEU A 36 28.46 -5.39 -5.83
N ALA A 37 29.62 -5.97 -6.12
CA ALA A 37 30.53 -5.45 -7.15
C ALA A 37 29.84 -5.37 -8.53
N ARG A 38 29.11 -6.42 -8.94
CA ARG A 38 28.31 -6.43 -10.19
C ARG A 38 27.17 -5.41 -10.16
N TYR A 39 26.52 -5.24 -9.01
CA TYR A 39 25.47 -4.24 -8.83
C TYR A 39 26.00 -2.82 -9.05
N ARG A 40 27.15 -2.50 -8.42
CA ARG A 40 27.82 -1.18 -8.55
C ARG A 40 28.28 -0.91 -9.98
N ALA A 41 28.79 -1.93 -10.65
CA ALA A 41 29.16 -1.87 -12.06
C ALA A 41 27.97 -1.77 -13.03
N ARG A 42 26.72 -1.77 -12.54
CA ARG A 42 25.48 -1.78 -13.36
C ARG A 42 25.50 -2.90 -14.41
N ALA A 43 25.96 -4.09 -14.01
CA ALA A 43 25.87 -5.29 -14.82
C ALA A 43 24.41 -5.63 -15.21
N SER A 44 24.17 -6.69 -15.98
CA SER A 44 22.78 -7.09 -16.24
C SER A 44 22.10 -7.52 -14.93
N ALA A 45 20.78 -7.31 -14.83
CA ALA A 45 20.01 -7.73 -13.66
C ALA A 45 20.13 -9.23 -13.37
N GLU A 46 20.21 -10.03 -14.43
CA GLU A 46 20.44 -11.47 -14.37
C GLU A 46 21.83 -11.81 -13.82
N ASP A 47 22.88 -11.11 -14.25
CA ASP A 47 24.25 -11.34 -13.76
C ASP A 47 24.39 -11.05 -12.28
N VAL A 48 23.69 -10.01 -11.77
CA VAL A 48 23.66 -9.69 -10.35
C VAL A 48 22.92 -10.77 -9.57
N ALA A 49 21.74 -11.20 -10.05
CA ALA A 49 20.96 -12.24 -9.39
C ALA A 49 21.71 -13.59 -9.34
N ARG A 50 22.37 -13.98 -10.44
CA ARG A 50 23.21 -15.19 -10.49
C ARG A 50 24.41 -15.09 -9.56
N ALA A 51 25.12 -13.96 -9.54
CA ALA A 51 26.25 -13.75 -8.63
C ALA A 51 25.86 -13.87 -7.16
N TRP A 52 24.65 -13.38 -6.82
CA TRP A 52 24.16 -13.49 -5.46
C TRP A 52 23.91 -14.96 -5.08
N LEU A 53 23.23 -15.71 -5.95
CA LEU A 53 22.96 -17.14 -5.72
C LEU A 53 24.24 -17.97 -5.69
N GLU A 54 25.22 -17.68 -6.56
CA GLU A 54 26.55 -18.31 -6.59
C GLU A 54 27.37 -18.01 -5.33
N GLY A 55 27.19 -16.83 -4.74
CA GLY A 55 27.85 -16.42 -3.50
C GLY A 55 27.23 -17.02 -2.23
N LEU A 56 26.08 -17.69 -2.32
CA LEU A 56 25.49 -18.38 -1.18
C LEU A 56 26.30 -19.65 -0.84
N GLY A 57 26.52 -19.88 0.45
CA GLY A 57 27.05 -21.15 0.93
C GLY A 57 26.09 -22.32 0.62
N PRO A 58 26.56 -23.58 0.65
CA PRO A 58 25.76 -24.74 0.27
C PRO A 58 24.41 -24.86 1.01
N GLU A 59 24.41 -24.56 2.31
CA GLU A 59 23.19 -24.60 3.14
C GLU A 59 22.18 -23.52 2.74
N ALA A 60 22.63 -22.27 2.61
CA ALA A 60 21.78 -21.15 2.19
C ALA A 60 21.23 -21.34 0.76
N ARG A 61 21.99 -22.00 -0.10
CA ARG A 61 21.55 -22.37 -1.45
C ARG A 61 20.46 -23.43 -1.43
N ALA A 62 20.63 -24.49 -0.63
CA ALA A 62 19.61 -25.52 -0.45
C ALA A 62 18.31 -24.93 0.13
N GLU A 63 18.43 -24.00 1.08
CA GLU A 63 17.27 -23.28 1.62
C GLU A 63 16.60 -22.40 0.56
N ALA A 64 17.38 -21.72 -0.29
CA ALA A 64 16.84 -20.91 -1.37
C ALA A 64 16.09 -21.72 -2.43
N GLU A 65 16.54 -22.95 -2.70
CA GLU A 65 15.84 -23.89 -3.57
C GLU A 65 14.56 -24.44 -2.92
N ALA A 66 14.55 -24.61 -1.59
CA ALA A 66 13.38 -25.08 -0.85
C ALA A 66 12.30 -24.01 -0.66
N ASP A 67 12.70 -22.74 -0.47
CA ASP A 67 11.81 -21.60 -0.27
C ASP A 67 12.30 -20.36 -1.04
N ALA A 68 11.99 -20.35 -2.34
CA ALA A 68 12.38 -19.28 -3.24
C ALA A 68 11.86 -17.89 -2.81
N PRO A 69 10.61 -17.71 -2.32
CA PRO A 69 10.14 -16.44 -1.76
C PRO A 69 10.99 -15.92 -0.59
N VAL A 70 11.40 -16.78 0.35
CA VAL A 70 12.28 -16.39 1.46
C VAL A 70 13.67 -15.98 0.96
N ALA A 71 14.24 -16.73 0.02
CA ALA A 71 15.53 -16.37 -0.60
C ALA A 71 15.47 -15.02 -1.32
N ARG A 72 14.41 -14.78 -2.08
CA ARG A 72 14.15 -13.50 -2.73
C ARG A 72 14.08 -12.35 -1.72
N ALA A 73 13.43 -12.56 -0.57
CA ALA A 73 13.38 -11.58 0.51
C ALA A 73 14.78 -11.29 1.11
N ARG A 74 15.63 -12.31 1.24
CA ARG A 74 17.02 -12.17 1.71
C ARG A 74 17.91 -11.39 0.74
N LEU A 75 17.82 -11.65 -0.57
CA LEU A 75 18.51 -10.85 -1.58
C LEU A 75 18.13 -9.37 -1.44
N ARG A 76 16.83 -9.09 -1.33
CA ARG A 76 16.34 -7.73 -1.14
C ARG A 76 16.91 -7.10 0.14
N GLN A 77 16.89 -7.81 1.27
CA GLN A 77 17.44 -7.31 2.52
C GLN A 77 18.94 -7.01 2.39
N ALA A 78 19.70 -7.86 1.71
CA ALA A 78 21.12 -7.65 1.45
C ALA A 78 21.39 -6.40 0.58
N ILE A 79 20.57 -6.17 -0.46
CA ILE A 79 20.66 -4.95 -1.27
C ILE A 79 20.34 -3.72 -0.42
N VAL A 80 19.23 -3.73 0.32
CA VAL A 80 18.77 -2.57 1.10
C VAL A 80 19.70 -2.24 2.27
N ALA A 81 20.28 -3.27 2.91
CA ALA A 81 21.26 -3.10 3.98
C ALA A 81 22.64 -2.65 3.47
N SER A 82 22.88 -2.67 2.15
CA SER A 82 24.13 -2.20 1.58
C SER A 82 24.22 -0.67 1.70
N GLU A 83 25.30 -0.18 2.30
CA GLU A 83 25.58 1.24 2.40
C GLU A 83 26.26 1.81 1.13
N CYS A 84 26.23 1.10 -0.01
CA CYS A 84 26.87 1.57 -1.22
C CYS A 84 26.09 2.75 -1.86
N GLN A 85 26.84 3.64 -2.54
CA GLN A 85 26.29 4.85 -3.13
C GLN A 85 25.30 4.53 -4.26
N GLU A 86 25.54 3.46 -5.00
CA GLU A 86 24.76 3.04 -6.16
C GLU A 86 23.40 2.49 -5.76
N VAL A 87 23.31 1.81 -4.61
CA VAL A 87 22.03 1.40 -4.00
C VAL A 87 21.24 2.65 -3.56
N ARG A 88 21.87 3.61 -2.89
CA ARG A 88 21.22 4.88 -2.52
C ARG A 88 20.74 5.66 -3.74
N ALA A 89 21.54 5.69 -4.81
CA ALA A 89 21.18 6.35 -6.06
C ALA A 89 20.01 5.63 -6.77
N ASP A 90 19.99 4.29 -6.76
CA ASP A 90 18.85 3.53 -7.26
C ASP A 90 17.59 3.79 -6.42
N ALA A 91 17.72 3.83 -5.09
CA ALA A 91 16.63 4.17 -4.18
C ALA A 91 16.03 5.55 -4.48
N ALA A 92 16.88 6.56 -4.67
CA ALA A 92 16.46 7.91 -5.06
C ALA A 92 15.75 7.93 -6.43
N ASN A 93 16.07 6.98 -7.31
CA ASN A 93 15.42 6.80 -8.62
C ASN A 93 14.24 5.81 -8.57
N GLY A 94 13.63 5.61 -7.41
CA GLY A 94 12.48 4.71 -7.25
C GLY A 94 12.84 3.22 -7.42
N TRP A 95 14.08 2.84 -7.13
CA TRP A 95 14.56 1.46 -7.09
C TRP A 95 14.33 0.66 -8.39
N ARG A 96 14.42 1.34 -9.54
CA ARG A 96 14.13 0.75 -10.85
C ARG A 96 15.04 -0.44 -11.16
N TYR A 97 16.34 -0.31 -10.85
CA TYR A 97 17.31 -1.35 -11.13
C TYR A 97 17.22 -2.50 -10.13
N THR A 98 17.05 -2.21 -8.84
CA THR A 98 16.78 -3.24 -7.82
C THR A 98 15.54 -4.06 -8.18
N GLY A 99 14.47 -3.42 -8.64
CA GLY A 99 13.28 -4.12 -9.13
C GLY A 99 13.59 -5.05 -10.32
N ALA A 100 14.48 -4.64 -11.23
CA ALA A 100 14.93 -5.50 -12.32
C ALA A 100 15.74 -6.70 -11.82
N VAL A 101 16.68 -6.48 -10.89
CA VAL A 101 17.49 -7.53 -10.25
C VAL A 101 16.60 -8.55 -9.54
N LEU A 102 15.58 -8.10 -8.80
CA LEU A 102 14.67 -9.01 -8.09
C LEU A 102 13.81 -9.84 -9.04
N ARG A 103 13.31 -9.28 -10.15
CA ARG A 103 12.60 -10.07 -11.17
C ARG A 103 13.52 -11.08 -11.87
N ALA A 104 14.78 -10.71 -12.09
CA ALA A 104 15.76 -11.64 -12.61
C ALA A 104 16.07 -12.76 -11.59
N ALA A 105 16.10 -12.44 -10.30
CA ALA A 105 16.20 -13.43 -9.23
C ALA A 105 15.00 -14.37 -9.21
N ASP A 106 13.78 -13.87 -9.44
CA ASP A 106 12.59 -14.72 -9.56
C ASP A 106 12.78 -15.78 -10.67
N ALA A 107 13.29 -15.36 -11.83
CA ALA A 107 13.60 -16.28 -12.93
C ALA A 107 14.70 -17.29 -12.57
N VAL A 108 15.77 -16.85 -11.90
CA VAL A 108 16.88 -17.73 -11.47
C VAL A 108 16.46 -18.72 -10.39
N LEU A 109 15.54 -18.32 -9.49
CA LEU A 109 15.01 -19.14 -8.40
C LEU A 109 13.82 -20.02 -8.85
N GLY A 110 13.40 -19.94 -10.11
CA GLY A 110 12.26 -20.71 -10.61
C GLY A 110 10.90 -20.25 -10.04
N ILE A 111 10.82 -19.03 -9.51
CA ILE A 111 9.55 -18.42 -9.11
C ILE A 111 8.83 -18.06 -10.41
N ALA A 112 7.69 -18.72 -10.65
CA ALA A 112 6.86 -18.41 -11.80
C ALA A 112 6.53 -16.90 -11.76
N PRO A 113 6.71 -16.16 -12.87
CA PRO A 113 6.26 -14.78 -12.91
C PRO A 113 4.77 -14.78 -12.56
N PRO A 114 4.29 -13.79 -11.78
CA PRO A 114 2.88 -13.71 -11.47
C PRO A 114 2.14 -13.77 -12.79
N VAL A 115 1.22 -14.72 -12.89
CA VAL A 115 0.43 -14.93 -14.09
C VAL A 115 -0.28 -13.61 -14.36
N THR A 116 0.20 -12.87 -15.35
CA THR A 116 -0.55 -11.74 -15.88
C THR A 116 -1.83 -12.37 -16.40
N SER A 117 -2.96 -12.04 -15.80
CA SER A 117 -4.27 -12.54 -16.20
C SER A 117 -4.64 -11.99 -17.58
N ALA A 118 -3.87 -12.33 -18.61
CA ALA A 118 -3.98 -11.79 -19.96
C ALA A 118 -5.05 -12.52 -20.78
N GLY A 119 -5.66 -13.60 -20.26
CA GLY A 119 -6.64 -14.42 -20.98
C GLY A 119 -8.10 -14.31 -20.49
N ARG A 120 -8.35 -13.62 -19.38
CA ARG A 120 -9.71 -13.13 -19.05
C ARG A 120 -9.60 -11.63 -19.08
N GLY A 121 -10.43 -10.95 -19.89
CA GLY A 121 -10.52 -9.49 -20.02
C GLY A 121 -10.90 -8.74 -18.73
N VAL A 122 -10.57 -9.27 -17.55
CA VAL A 122 -10.44 -8.51 -16.32
C VAL A 122 -9.04 -7.88 -16.36
N ALA A 123 -8.91 -6.81 -17.15
CA ALA A 123 -7.74 -5.94 -17.14
C ALA A 123 -7.25 -5.78 -15.70
N ALA A 124 -5.95 -5.94 -15.43
CA ALA A 124 -5.39 -5.63 -14.11
C ALA A 124 -5.73 -4.15 -13.84
N PRO A 125 -6.68 -3.85 -12.95
CA PRO A 125 -7.32 -2.56 -13.01
C PRO A 125 -6.38 -1.62 -12.27
N SER A 126 -5.72 -0.76 -13.01
CA SER A 126 -5.03 0.42 -12.46
C SER A 126 -5.99 1.37 -11.70
N GLY A 127 -7.26 0.97 -11.49
CA GLY A 127 -8.23 1.56 -10.56
C GLY A 127 -8.91 0.60 -9.55
N ARG A 128 -8.76 -0.74 -9.61
CA ARG A 128 -9.42 -1.73 -8.70
C ARG A 128 -8.42 -2.56 -7.89
N GLY A 129 -7.41 -1.89 -7.32
CA GLY A 129 -6.57 -2.51 -6.30
C GLY A 129 -7.27 -2.65 -4.96
N ALA A 130 -8.37 -1.92 -4.74
CA ALA A 130 -9.20 -2.05 -3.56
C ALA A 130 -10.31 -3.08 -3.79
N PRO A 131 -10.70 -3.81 -2.75
CA PRO A 131 -11.76 -4.80 -2.86
C PRO A 131 -13.11 -4.13 -3.16
N PRO A 132 -13.96 -4.72 -4.03
CA PRO A 132 -15.30 -4.21 -4.32
C PRO A 132 -16.31 -4.40 -3.16
N ALA A 133 -15.81 -4.75 -1.98
CA ALA A 133 -16.59 -5.04 -0.79
C ALA A 133 -15.80 -4.60 0.43
N ALA A 134 -16.50 -4.15 1.47
CA ALA A 134 -15.87 -3.92 2.76
C ALA A 134 -15.21 -5.21 3.25
N ARG A 135 -13.99 -5.10 3.79
CA ARG A 135 -13.25 -6.22 4.39
C ARG A 135 -13.01 -5.96 5.86
N ALA A 136 -13.21 -6.99 6.69
CA ALA A 136 -12.86 -6.92 8.11
C ALA A 136 -11.34 -6.80 8.27
N VAL A 137 -10.90 -5.79 9.01
CA VAL A 137 -9.51 -5.58 9.43
C VAL A 137 -9.34 -6.08 10.87
N LEU A 138 -10.24 -5.66 11.75
CA LEU A 138 -10.30 -6.10 13.14
C LEU A 138 -11.70 -6.61 13.47
N PRO A 139 -11.82 -7.76 14.15
CA PRO A 139 -13.11 -8.20 14.65
C PRO A 139 -13.59 -7.26 15.76
N GLY A 140 -14.91 -7.10 15.87
CA GLY A 140 -15.57 -6.46 16.99
C GLY A 140 -16.89 -7.15 17.25
N ASP A 141 -17.30 -7.22 18.51
CA ASP A 141 -18.52 -7.91 18.93
C ASP A 141 -19.70 -6.94 19.17
N GLY A 142 -19.49 -5.66 18.88
CA GLY A 142 -20.51 -4.61 19.04
C GLY A 142 -20.75 -4.20 20.49
N ARG A 143 -19.90 -4.64 21.45
CA ARG A 143 -20.05 -4.29 22.87
C ARG A 143 -19.27 -3.02 23.21
N PRO A 144 -19.76 -2.19 24.15
CA PRO A 144 -19.01 -1.06 24.69
C PRO A 144 -17.58 -1.44 25.08
N GLY A 145 -16.63 -0.61 24.66
CA GLY A 145 -15.19 -0.85 24.83
C GLY A 145 -14.54 -1.67 23.70
N THR A 146 -15.31 -2.16 22.72
CA THR A 146 -14.79 -2.84 21.52
C THR A 146 -15.02 -2.01 20.27
N LEU A 147 -14.17 -2.21 19.25
CA LEU A 147 -14.33 -1.57 17.95
C LEU A 147 -14.07 -2.60 16.86
N GLY A 148 -15.10 -2.95 16.09
CA GLY A 148 -14.92 -3.71 14.85
C GLY A 148 -14.53 -2.76 13.72
N VAL A 149 -13.46 -3.09 12.98
CA VAL A 149 -12.96 -2.22 11.90
C VAL A 149 -13.06 -2.93 10.57
N TRP A 150 -13.77 -2.29 9.64
CA TRP A 150 -13.90 -2.69 8.25
C TRP A 150 -13.28 -1.62 7.34
N TRP A 151 -12.82 -2.04 6.16
CA TRP A 151 -12.14 -1.17 5.21
C TRP A 151 -12.72 -1.31 3.80
N SER A 152 -12.98 -0.20 3.13
CA SER A 152 -13.45 -0.18 1.74
C SER A 152 -13.04 1.08 0.97
N ASP A 153 -13.38 1.10 -0.32
CA ASP A 153 -13.46 2.30 -1.14
C ASP A 153 -14.79 3.05 -0.96
N PHE A 154 -15.00 4.11 -1.74
CA PHE A 154 -16.19 4.94 -1.67
C PHE A 154 -17.46 4.22 -2.18
N GLU A 155 -17.37 3.44 -3.27
CA GLU A 155 -18.54 2.76 -3.83
C GLU A 155 -19.11 1.77 -2.82
N ALA A 156 -18.26 0.96 -2.19
CA ALA A 156 -18.69 0.04 -1.15
C ALA A 156 -19.14 0.75 0.14
N ALA A 157 -18.60 1.94 0.44
CA ALA A 157 -19.05 2.75 1.59
C ALA A 157 -20.42 3.42 1.38
N ALA A 158 -20.77 3.68 0.12
CA ALA A 158 -22.05 4.27 -0.27
C ALA A 158 -23.22 3.26 -0.17
N ASP A 159 -22.94 1.96 -0.26
CA ASP A 159 -23.92 0.88 -0.11
C ASP A 159 -24.27 0.61 1.37
N ALA A 160 -25.06 1.51 1.95
CA ALA A 160 -25.44 1.44 3.37
C ALA A 160 -26.22 0.17 3.73
N GLU A 161 -26.98 -0.40 2.81
CA GLU A 161 -27.71 -1.64 3.03
C GLU A 161 -26.75 -2.82 3.22
N ARG A 162 -25.81 -3.00 2.30
CA ARG A 162 -24.82 -4.08 2.38
C ARG A 162 -23.90 -3.95 3.58
N LEU A 163 -23.54 -2.71 3.96
CA LEU A 163 -22.78 -2.46 5.19
C LEU A 163 -23.57 -2.91 6.44
N ARG A 164 -24.84 -2.50 6.57
CA ARG A 164 -25.69 -2.91 7.70
C ARG A 164 -25.90 -4.41 7.74
N ALA A 165 -26.08 -5.06 6.59
CA ALA A 165 -26.18 -6.52 6.50
C ALA A 165 -24.91 -7.22 7.01
N SER A 166 -23.77 -6.54 7.01
CA SER A 166 -22.50 -7.02 7.58
C SER A 166 -22.31 -6.64 9.06
N GLY A 167 -23.34 -6.10 9.72
CA GLY A 167 -23.30 -5.65 11.10
C GLY A 167 -22.57 -4.32 11.33
N ILE A 168 -22.25 -3.59 10.26
CA ILE A 168 -21.60 -2.28 10.36
C ILE A 168 -22.63 -1.24 10.81
N THR A 169 -22.27 -0.43 11.80
CA THR A 169 -23.14 0.58 12.41
C THR A 169 -22.67 2.01 12.13
N HIS A 170 -21.37 2.18 11.82
CA HIS A 170 -20.76 3.50 11.62
C HIS A 170 -19.93 3.55 10.32
N ARG A 171 -19.75 4.76 9.78
CA ARG A 171 -18.86 5.05 8.65
C ARG A 171 -17.94 6.22 8.96
N LEU A 172 -16.64 6.04 8.77
CA LEU A 172 -15.66 7.11 8.76
C LEU A 172 -15.19 7.35 7.33
N ASN A 173 -15.55 8.49 6.75
CA ASN A 173 -15.01 8.92 5.47
C ASN A 173 -13.75 9.77 5.69
N CYS A 174 -12.65 9.34 5.09
CA CYS A 174 -11.37 10.05 5.15
C CYS A 174 -11.08 10.89 3.88
N ALA A 175 -11.96 10.90 2.88
CA ALA A 175 -11.73 11.61 1.63
C ALA A 175 -12.42 12.99 1.62
N ALA A 176 -11.61 14.05 1.47
CA ALA A 176 -12.10 15.43 1.40
C ALA A 176 -13.15 15.64 0.29
N GLU A 177 -12.95 15.00 -0.86
CA GLU A 177 -13.86 15.06 -2.01
C GLU A 177 -15.16 14.26 -1.82
N ALA A 178 -15.26 13.45 -0.77
CA ALA A 178 -16.44 12.62 -0.48
C ALA A 178 -17.26 13.12 0.72
N VAL A 179 -16.88 14.24 1.33
CA VAL A 179 -17.58 14.86 2.46
C VAL A 179 -19.04 15.11 2.11
N GLY A 180 -19.95 14.66 2.98
CA GLY A 180 -21.40 14.82 2.80
C GLY A 180 -22.02 14.03 1.64
N LYS A 181 -21.24 13.17 0.96
CA LYS A 181 -21.74 12.38 -0.20
C LYS A 181 -22.28 11.01 0.19
N LEU A 182 -21.91 10.51 1.36
CA LEU A 182 -22.46 9.29 1.93
C LEU A 182 -23.85 9.59 2.52
N ARG A 183 -24.91 9.20 1.81
CA ARG A 183 -26.30 9.37 2.27
C ARG A 183 -26.53 8.71 3.61
N ASP A 184 -27.38 9.33 4.43
CA ASP A 184 -27.90 8.67 5.61
C ASP A 184 -28.72 7.44 5.19
N GLY A 185 -28.22 6.27 5.57
CA GLY A 185 -28.85 4.97 5.31
C GLY A 185 -29.01 4.19 6.61
N GLY A 186 -29.23 4.91 7.73
CA GLY A 186 -29.24 4.32 9.06
C GLY A 186 -27.85 3.96 9.58
N LEU A 187 -26.83 4.69 9.12
CA LEU A 187 -25.43 4.54 9.54
C LEU A 187 -24.92 5.88 10.04
N GLN A 188 -24.46 5.92 11.29
CA GLN A 188 -23.81 7.11 11.83
C GLN A 188 -22.53 7.38 11.04
N THR A 189 -22.41 8.58 10.48
CA THR A 189 -21.30 8.90 9.57
C THR A 189 -20.53 10.10 10.10
N ALA A 190 -19.20 10.01 10.08
CA ALA A 190 -18.29 11.12 10.35
C ALA A 190 -17.32 11.32 9.18
N ASP A 191 -16.92 12.56 8.97
CA ASP A 191 -16.00 12.98 7.93
C ASP A 191 -14.72 13.55 8.54
N VAL A 192 -13.57 13.02 8.12
CA VAL A 192 -12.26 13.62 8.37
C VAL A 192 -11.61 13.91 7.01
N PRO A 193 -11.68 15.16 6.51
CA PRO A 193 -11.44 15.46 5.10
C PRO A 193 -9.94 15.49 4.73
N MET A 194 -9.33 14.32 4.54
CA MET A 194 -7.93 14.24 4.13
C MET A 194 -7.78 14.36 2.61
N ARG A 195 -6.75 15.10 2.19
CA ARG A 195 -6.26 15.11 0.80
C ARG A 195 -5.20 14.02 0.63
N ASP A 196 -5.21 13.35 -0.52
CA ASP A 196 -4.21 12.35 -0.90
C ASP A 196 -3.35 12.93 -2.02
N THR A 197 -2.23 13.54 -1.65
CA THR A 197 -1.28 14.11 -2.63
C THR A 197 0.02 13.33 -2.61
N PHE A 198 0.62 13.19 -3.80
CA PHE A 198 1.95 12.65 -4.01
C PHE A 198 2.97 13.75 -4.34
N ASP A 199 2.57 15.01 -4.16
CA ASP A 199 3.46 16.14 -4.37
C ASP A 199 4.65 16.06 -3.41
N LEU A 200 5.86 16.08 -3.96
CA LEU A 200 7.11 16.02 -3.22
C LEU A 200 7.27 17.25 -2.32
N ASP A 201 6.63 18.36 -2.69
CA ASP A 201 6.62 19.61 -1.93
C ASP A 201 5.41 19.70 -1.00
N ALA A 202 4.92 18.56 -0.48
CA ALA A 202 3.94 18.55 0.60
C ALA A 202 4.40 19.51 1.70
N SER A 203 3.75 20.67 1.77
CA SER A 203 4.18 21.77 2.63
C SER A 203 4.11 21.34 4.09
N GLU A 204 4.91 21.95 4.96
CA GLU A 204 4.80 21.76 6.40
C GLU A 204 3.36 21.99 6.89
N GLU A 205 2.64 22.92 6.26
CA GLU A 205 1.22 23.19 6.48
C GLU A 205 0.33 21.95 6.21
N MET A 206 0.60 21.22 5.13
CA MET A 206 -0.15 20.01 4.81
C MET A 206 0.12 18.89 5.80
N ILE A 207 1.37 18.69 6.20
CA ILE A 207 1.74 17.70 7.22
C ILE A 207 1.08 18.07 8.56
N SER A 208 1.06 19.36 8.91
CA SER A 208 0.34 19.86 10.09
C SER A 208 -1.17 19.60 9.98
N THR A 209 -1.76 19.81 8.80
CA THR A 209 -3.18 19.53 8.57
C THR A 209 -3.48 18.04 8.75
N TRP A 210 -2.66 17.14 8.19
CA TRP A 210 -2.81 15.71 8.42
C TRP A 210 -2.67 15.33 9.89
N ARG A 211 -1.77 15.98 10.63
CA ARG A 211 -1.60 15.78 12.07
C ARG A 211 -2.89 16.03 12.85
N ASP A 212 -3.55 17.15 12.60
CA ASP A 212 -4.81 17.50 13.26
C ASP A 212 -5.92 16.51 12.87
N GLN A 213 -5.95 16.11 11.59
CA GLN A 213 -6.88 15.11 11.10
C GLN A 213 -6.65 13.73 11.71
N PHE A 214 -5.40 13.33 11.98
CA PHE A 214 -5.08 12.08 12.66
C PHE A 214 -5.54 12.08 14.12
N ALA A 215 -5.35 13.20 14.82
CA ALA A 215 -5.89 13.37 16.17
C ALA A 215 -7.42 13.24 16.16
N GLU A 216 -8.09 13.83 15.18
CA GLU A 216 -9.55 13.76 15.02
C GLU A 216 -10.03 12.33 14.71
N VAL A 217 -9.35 11.60 13.82
CA VAL A 217 -9.64 10.18 13.58
C VAL A 217 -9.59 9.38 14.88
N LEU A 218 -8.51 9.51 15.65
CA LEU A 218 -8.39 8.77 16.91
C LEU A 218 -9.47 9.16 17.92
N ARG A 219 -9.82 10.45 18.01
CA ARG A 219 -10.90 10.92 18.87
C ARG A 219 -12.22 10.24 18.52
N ILE A 220 -12.62 10.28 17.25
CA ILE A 220 -13.86 9.66 16.75
C ILE A 220 -13.85 8.14 17.01
N LEU A 221 -12.77 7.45 16.66
CA LEU A 221 -12.70 5.99 16.82
C LEU A 221 -12.71 5.56 18.29
N ARG A 222 -12.11 6.35 19.20
CA ARG A 222 -12.21 6.10 20.65
C ARG A 222 -13.63 6.25 21.14
N GLU A 223 -14.33 7.32 20.76
CA GLU A 223 -15.74 7.52 21.12
C GLU A 223 -16.62 6.37 20.62
N TRP A 224 -16.41 5.94 19.39
CA TRP A 224 -17.13 4.81 18.80
C TRP A 224 -16.77 3.47 19.43
N ARG A 225 -15.52 3.28 19.89
CA ARG A 225 -15.14 2.12 20.69
C ARG A 225 -15.92 2.07 22.00
N GLU A 226 -16.01 3.18 22.72
CA GLU A 226 -16.77 3.23 23.98
C GLU A 226 -18.26 2.92 23.75
N ALA A 227 -18.80 3.26 22.57
CA ALA A 227 -20.16 2.92 22.17
C ALA A 227 -20.34 1.48 21.65
N GLY A 228 -19.27 0.72 21.41
CA GLY A 228 -19.33 -0.61 20.83
C GLY A 228 -19.64 -0.63 19.33
N ALA A 229 -19.11 0.35 18.59
CA ALA A 229 -19.36 0.45 17.16
C ALA A 229 -18.66 -0.66 16.34
N VAL A 230 -19.23 -0.91 15.16
CA VAL A 230 -18.56 -1.59 14.05
C VAL A 230 -18.48 -0.57 12.92
N VAL A 231 -17.26 -0.12 12.62
CA VAL A 231 -17.00 1.00 11.72
C VAL A 231 -16.47 0.52 10.38
N ASN A 232 -17.02 1.04 9.29
CA ASN A 232 -16.37 1.04 7.98
C ASN A 232 -15.54 2.32 7.82
N VAL A 233 -14.25 2.18 7.58
CA VAL A 233 -13.35 3.30 7.27
C VAL A 233 -13.11 3.31 5.77
N SER A 234 -13.38 4.44 5.11
CA SER A 234 -13.33 4.55 3.66
C SER A 234 -12.67 5.83 3.18
N CYS A 235 -12.21 5.81 1.93
CA CYS A 235 -11.81 7.01 1.18
C CYS A 235 -12.16 6.75 -0.28
N GLN A 236 -11.81 7.65 -1.21
CA GLN A 236 -12.09 7.51 -2.64
C GLN A 236 -11.78 6.10 -3.18
N MET A 237 -10.56 5.62 -2.94
CA MET A 237 -10.05 4.37 -3.51
C MET A 237 -9.82 3.27 -2.49
N GLY A 238 -10.05 3.49 -1.19
CA GLY A 238 -9.78 2.47 -0.17
C GLY A 238 -8.32 2.02 -0.05
N LYS A 239 -7.35 2.94 -0.21
CA LYS A 239 -5.90 2.61 -0.25
C LYS A 239 -5.04 3.40 0.73
N ASN A 240 -4.94 4.72 0.55
CA ASN A 240 -4.00 5.56 1.31
C ASN A 240 -4.67 6.18 2.53
N ARG A 241 -5.59 7.15 2.35
CA ARG A 241 -6.22 7.91 3.45
C ARG A 241 -6.92 7.04 4.49
N SER A 242 -7.85 6.18 4.06
CA SER A 242 -8.49 5.23 4.98
C SER A 242 -7.51 4.21 5.54
N GLY A 243 -6.52 3.79 4.75
CA GLY A 243 -5.43 2.94 5.23
C GLY A 243 -4.64 3.60 6.35
N ALA A 244 -4.33 4.91 6.25
CA ALA A 244 -3.61 5.67 7.24
C ALA A 244 -4.41 5.84 8.54
N ALA A 245 -5.72 6.12 8.42
CA ALA A 245 -6.63 6.14 9.56
C ALA A 245 -6.66 4.81 10.32
N ILE A 246 -6.72 3.68 9.60
CA ILE A 246 -6.69 2.35 10.19
C ILE A 246 -5.32 2.03 10.79
N LEU A 247 -4.23 2.39 10.09
CA LEU A 247 -2.85 2.22 10.56
C LEU A 247 -2.65 2.93 11.90
N LEU A 248 -3.10 4.18 12.01
CA LEU A 248 -3.07 4.96 13.26
C LEU A 248 -3.76 4.23 14.39
N TRP A 249 -4.97 3.70 14.15
CA TRP A 249 -5.70 2.95 15.17
C TRP A 249 -4.97 1.67 15.60
N LEU A 250 -4.44 0.90 14.65
CA LEU A 250 -3.68 -0.32 14.94
C LEU A 250 -2.46 -0.03 15.81
N CYS A 251 -1.69 1.00 15.49
CA CYS A 251 -0.49 1.34 16.25
C CYS A 251 -0.83 2.00 17.59
N ALA A 252 -1.63 3.07 17.59
CA ALA A 252 -1.88 3.87 18.80
C ALA A 252 -2.74 3.14 19.84
N GLU A 253 -3.71 2.34 19.41
CA GLU A 253 -4.73 1.78 20.32
C GLU A 253 -4.65 0.26 20.47
N ARG A 254 -4.01 -0.43 19.51
CA ARG A 254 -3.82 -1.88 19.56
C ARG A 254 -2.38 -2.30 19.81
N GLY A 255 -1.45 -1.35 19.85
CA GLY A 255 -0.03 -1.61 20.14
C GLY A 255 0.68 -2.39 19.05
N TRP A 256 0.21 -2.31 17.81
CA TRP A 256 0.88 -2.96 16.68
C TRP A 256 2.11 -2.15 16.27
N GLU A 257 3.20 -2.84 15.93
CA GLU A 257 4.35 -2.20 15.31
C GLU A 257 3.96 -1.66 13.93
N LEU A 258 4.51 -0.51 13.55
CA LEU A 258 4.13 0.18 12.31
C LEU A 258 4.29 -0.73 11.08
N GLN A 259 5.41 -1.46 11.01
CA GLN A 259 5.70 -2.35 9.90
C GLN A 259 4.69 -3.51 9.82
N GLU A 260 4.42 -4.17 10.95
CA GLU A 260 3.46 -5.29 11.01
C GLU A 260 2.05 -4.84 10.60
N ALA A 261 1.64 -3.65 11.05
CA ALA A 261 0.35 -3.08 10.68
C ALA A 261 0.27 -2.74 9.19
N VAL A 262 1.33 -2.17 8.60
CA VAL A 262 1.40 -1.91 7.15
C VAL A 262 1.32 -3.22 6.36
N GLU A 263 2.08 -4.24 6.74
CA GLU A 263 2.08 -5.55 6.09
C GLU A 263 0.71 -6.22 6.18
N LYS A 264 0.05 -6.17 7.35
CA LYS A 264 -1.32 -6.64 7.53
C LYS A 264 -2.28 -5.96 6.58
N LEU A 265 -2.23 -4.63 6.49
CA LEU A 265 -3.09 -3.85 5.60
C LEU A 265 -2.82 -4.16 4.13
N ARG A 266 -1.56 -4.42 3.75
CA ARG A 266 -1.19 -4.85 2.40
C ARG A 266 -1.65 -6.25 2.06
N GLY A 267 -1.71 -7.16 3.05
CA GLY A 267 -2.35 -8.47 2.89
C GLY A 267 -3.86 -8.37 2.59
N ILE A 268 -4.50 -7.27 2.98
CA ILE A 268 -5.92 -7.00 2.67
C ILE A 268 -6.05 -6.26 1.33
N THR A 269 -5.26 -5.21 1.12
CA THR A 269 -5.27 -4.36 -0.07
C THR A 269 -3.84 -4.22 -0.54
N ALA A 270 -3.45 -4.89 -1.63
CA ALA A 270 -2.06 -4.95 -2.07
C ALA A 270 -1.39 -3.58 -2.24
N LEU A 271 -2.15 -2.53 -2.60
CA LEU A 271 -1.67 -1.15 -2.75
C LEU A 271 -1.97 -0.24 -1.55
N ALA A 272 -2.23 -0.83 -0.39
CA ALA A 272 -2.39 -0.10 0.87
C ALA A 272 -1.16 0.76 1.15
N LEU A 273 -1.40 2.02 1.57
CA LEU A 273 -0.36 2.90 2.09
C LEU A 273 0.81 3.04 1.09
N ALA A 274 0.47 3.31 -0.18
CA ALA A 274 1.43 3.55 -1.25
C ALA A 274 1.94 5.00 -1.26
N ASN A 275 1.20 5.93 -0.64
CA ASN A 275 1.64 7.31 -0.46
C ASN A 275 2.69 7.41 0.66
N PRO A 276 3.98 7.62 0.34
CA PRO A 276 5.05 7.63 1.33
C PRO A 276 4.95 8.81 2.31
N HIS A 277 4.45 9.96 1.85
CA HIS A 277 4.33 11.17 2.67
C HIS A 277 3.27 10.97 3.75
N LEU A 278 2.16 10.33 3.41
CA LEU A 278 1.09 10.05 4.37
C LEU A 278 1.55 9.03 5.42
N VAL A 279 2.29 8.00 5.04
CA VAL A 279 2.85 7.02 6.01
C VAL A 279 3.91 7.67 6.88
N LYS A 280 4.78 8.53 6.32
CA LYS A 280 5.72 9.31 7.11
C LYS A 280 5.00 10.21 8.11
N ALA A 281 3.94 10.91 7.70
CA ALA A 281 3.15 11.75 8.59
C ALA A 281 2.53 10.93 9.74
N VAL A 282 2.08 9.70 9.48
CA VAL A 282 1.61 8.77 10.52
C VAL A 282 2.75 8.38 11.46
N ALA A 283 3.92 8.01 10.94
CA ALA A 283 5.09 7.66 11.76
C ALA A 283 5.53 8.82 12.65
N ASP A 284 5.62 10.03 12.08
CA ASP A 284 5.96 11.27 12.81
C ASP A 284 4.92 11.58 13.89
N PHE A 285 3.62 11.38 13.61
CA PHE A 285 2.54 11.57 14.58
C PHE A 285 2.63 10.59 15.75
N LEU A 286 2.95 9.33 15.46
CA LEU A 286 3.12 8.28 16.45
C LEU A 286 4.48 8.37 17.18
N GLN A 287 5.37 9.26 16.75
CA GLN A 287 6.75 9.40 17.25
C GLN A 287 7.55 8.09 17.16
N VAL A 288 7.30 7.31 16.11
CA VAL A 288 8.03 6.07 15.85
C VAL A 288 9.12 6.31 14.81
N ASP A 289 10.36 5.94 15.15
CA ASP A 289 11.46 5.93 14.20
C ASP A 289 11.37 4.63 13.38
N ALA A 290 10.51 4.67 12.37
CA ALA A 290 10.30 3.54 11.48
C ALA A 290 10.76 3.93 10.08
N ALA A 291 11.63 3.09 9.50
CA ALA A 291 11.85 3.12 8.07
C ALA A 291 10.50 2.82 7.40
N VAL A 292 9.81 3.86 6.92
CA VAL A 292 8.50 3.76 6.27
C VAL A 292 8.57 2.63 5.25
N PRO A 293 7.87 1.50 5.46
CA PRO A 293 8.03 0.36 4.59
C PRO A 293 7.36 0.71 3.27
N LEU A 294 8.12 1.20 2.29
CA LEU A 294 7.61 1.47 0.95
C LEU A 294 7.17 0.14 0.32
N ASN A 295 6.08 0.14 -0.45
CA ASN A 295 5.44 -1.09 -0.90
C ASN A 295 6.25 -1.76 -2.02
N PRO A 296 6.67 -3.03 -1.89
CA PRO A 296 7.04 -3.83 -3.05
C PRO A 296 5.76 -4.21 -3.81
N ALA A 297 5.76 -4.06 -5.14
CA ALA A 297 4.73 -4.71 -5.93
C ALA A 297 4.85 -6.25 -5.77
N GLY A 298 3.72 -6.96 -5.78
CA GLY A 298 3.67 -8.42 -5.58
C GLY A 298 4.33 -9.24 -6.70
N ASP A 299 4.72 -8.59 -7.79
CA ASP A 299 5.47 -9.13 -8.93
C ASP A 299 6.98 -8.94 -8.80
N GLY A 300 7.43 -8.42 -7.66
CA GLY A 300 8.82 -8.06 -7.48
C GLY A 300 9.30 -6.90 -8.33
N GLY A 301 8.38 -6.21 -8.99
CA GLY A 301 8.66 -5.03 -9.78
C GLY A 301 8.95 -3.82 -8.92
N GLY A 302 9.76 -2.93 -9.50
CA GLY A 302 10.25 -1.69 -8.91
C GLY A 302 9.19 -0.92 -8.12
N TRP A 303 9.70 -0.30 -7.08
CA TRP A 303 9.00 0.57 -6.17
C TRP A 303 8.41 1.72 -6.98
N VAL A 304 7.27 2.24 -6.56
CA VAL A 304 6.38 3.07 -7.37
C VAL A 304 5.39 2.21 -8.19
N CYS A 305 4.48 1.54 -7.50
CA CYS A 305 3.08 1.63 -7.91
C CYS A 305 2.52 2.97 -7.41
N ILE A 306 3.14 4.10 -7.82
CA ILE A 306 2.29 5.18 -8.30
C ILE A 306 1.58 4.48 -9.46
N SER A 307 0.39 3.89 -9.20
CA SER A 307 -0.65 4.00 -10.22
C SER A 307 -0.51 5.45 -10.64
N PRO A 308 -0.16 5.77 -11.92
CA PRO A 308 -0.04 7.17 -12.35
C PRO A 308 -1.15 7.88 -11.61
N PRO A 309 -0.86 8.94 -10.82
CA PRO A 309 -1.90 9.60 -10.03
C PRO A 309 -3.09 9.58 -10.96
N GLY A 310 -4.23 9.10 -10.49
CA GLY A 310 -5.44 9.35 -11.24
C GLY A 310 -5.46 10.86 -11.36
N SER A 311 -4.78 11.37 -12.39
CA SER A 311 -4.84 12.71 -12.84
C SER A 311 -6.33 12.85 -12.91
N PRO A 312 -6.89 13.95 -12.41
CA PRO A 312 -8.19 14.32 -12.86
C PRO A 312 -8.03 14.38 -14.39
N ARG A 313 -8.27 13.27 -15.09
CA ARG A 313 -8.70 13.29 -16.47
C ARG A 313 -9.83 14.28 -16.39
N ALA A 314 -9.89 15.26 -17.28
CA ALA A 314 -11.09 16.07 -17.40
C ALA A 314 -12.29 15.10 -17.35
N GLY A 315 -13.07 15.15 -16.26
CA GLY A 315 -14.07 14.13 -15.92
C GLY A 315 -13.79 13.18 -14.72
N GLY A 316 -12.72 13.28 -13.94
CA GLY A 316 -12.53 12.46 -12.73
C GLY A 316 -13.61 12.72 -11.67
N THR A 317 -13.99 13.99 -11.52
CA THR A 317 -15.17 14.40 -10.75
C THR A 317 -16.45 13.86 -11.38
N GLN A 318 -16.55 13.83 -12.72
CA GLN A 318 -17.72 13.30 -13.43
C GLN A 318 -17.85 11.78 -13.27
N ALA A 319 -16.77 11.01 -13.39
CA ALA A 319 -16.78 9.56 -13.13
C ALA A 319 -17.18 9.27 -11.67
N PHE A 320 -16.73 10.10 -10.73
CA PHE A 320 -17.16 10.02 -9.35
C PHE A 320 -18.64 10.41 -9.18
N GLU A 321 -19.10 11.49 -9.81
CA GLU A 321 -20.50 11.93 -9.81
C GLU A 321 -21.40 10.91 -10.47
N GLU A 322 -20.93 10.21 -11.51
CA GLU A 322 -21.62 9.12 -12.19
C GLU A 322 -21.69 7.88 -11.30
N VAL A 323 -20.63 7.52 -10.59
CA VAL A 323 -20.67 6.43 -9.61
C VAL A 323 -21.62 6.78 -8.46
N ALA A 324 -21.54 8.00 -7.93
CA ALA A 324 -22.47 8.50 -6.91
C ALA A 324 -23.91 8.48 -7.44
N LYS A 325 -24.14 8.93 -8.67
CA LYS A 325 -25.43 8.90 -9.34
C LYS A 325 -25.94 7.47 -9.55
N ARG A 326 -25.11 6.54 -10.03
CA ARG A 326 -25.50 5.12 -10.19
C ARG A 326 -25.84 4.49 -8.84
N ALA A 327 -25.06 4.76 -7.81
CA ALA A 327 -25.39 4.31 -6.46
C ALA A 327 -26.71 4.93 -5.98
N PHE A 328 -26.97 6.20 -6.29
CA PHE A 328 -28.24 6.87 -6.00
C PHE A 328 -29.42 6.29 -6.77
N ASP A 329 -29.24 5.96 -8.06
CA ASP A 329 -30.27 5.40 -8.92
C ASP A 329 -30.65 3.98 -8.45
N ARG A 330 -29.65 3.16 -8.03
CA ARG A 330 -29.91 1.84 -7.43
C ARG A 330 -30.74 1.94 -6.14
N LEU A 331 -30.43 2.91 -5.27
CA LEU A 331 -31.19 3.12 -4.03
C LEU A 331 -32.60 3.65 -4.29
N ALA A 332 -32.80 4.44 -5.35
CA ALA A 332 -34.11 4.97 -5.72
C ALA A 332 -35.01 3.91 -6.38
N ASN A 333 -34.43 2.85 -6.95
CA ASN A 333 -35.18 1.80 -7.62
C ASN A 333 -34.64 0.40 -7.26
N PRO A 334 -34.95 -0.12 -6.06
CA PRO A 334 -34.39 -1.37 -5.53
C PRO A 334 -34.86 -2.64 -6.25
N GLN A 335 -35.78 -2.54 -7.22
CA GLN A 335 -36.34 -3.67 -7.97
C GLN A 335 -35.74 -3.82 -9.38
N GLY A 336 -34.71 -3.05 -9.75
CA GLY A 336 -34.02 -3.23 -11.03
C GLY A 336 -33.17 -4.50 -11.01
N ASP A 337 -33.65 -5.57 -11.66
CA ASP A 337 -32.89 -6.81 -11.83
C ASP A 337 -31.51 -6.52 -12.49
N ASP A 338 -30.44 -6.97 -11.83
CA ASP A 338 -29.07 -6.99 -12.36
C ASP A 338 -29.01 -7.98 -13.53
N VAL A 339 -29.43 -7.54 -14.72
CA VAL A 339 -29.03 -8.17 -15.98
C VAL A 339 -27.65 -7.62 -16.30
N PRO A 340 -26.57 -8.43 -16.23
CA PRO A 340 -25.25 -7.97 -16.64
C PRO A 340 -25.35 -7.51 -18.09
N ALA A 341 -24.94 -6.27 -18.36
CA ALA A 341 -24.94 -5.68 -19.69
C ALA A 341 -24.22 -6.64 -20.65
N THR A 342 -25.00 -7.29 -21.52
CA THR A 342 -24.48 -7.92 -22.73
C THR A 342 -23.80 -6.80 -23.51
N GLY A 343 -22.49 -6.95 -23.74
CA GLY A 343 -21.73 -5.99 -24.54
C GLY A 343 -22.37 -5.78 -25.92
N PRO A 344 -22.08 -4.66 -26.60
CA PRO A 344 -22.65 -4.39 -27.91
C PRO A 344 -22.30 -5.55 -28.85
N GLU A 345 -23.34 -6.13 -29.45
CA GLU A 345 -23.20 -7.06 -30.57
C GLU A 345 -22.36 -6.37 -31.64
N ALA A 346 -21.26 -7.02 -32.03
CA ALA A 346 -20.43 -6.55 -33.12
C ALA A 346 -21.27 -6.60 -34.40
N GLU A 347 -21.74 -5.43 -34.85
CA GLU A 347 -22.21 -5.25 -36.20
C GLU A 347 -21.03 -5.55 -37.14
N ALA A 348 -21.22 -6.53 -38.00
CA ALA A 348 -20.26 -6.92 -39.02
C ALA A 348 -20.03 -5.75 -39.96
N GLU A 349 -18.81 -5.22 -40.00
CA GLU A 349 -18.37 -4.34 -41.07
C GLU A 349 -18.30 -5.16 -42.37
N GLU A 350 -19.13 -4.76 -43.34
CA GLU A 350 -19.11 -5.29 -44.70
C GLU A 350 -17.80 -4.89 -45.40
N ASP A 351 -17.17 -5.89 -46.01
CA ASP A 351 -16.03 -5.77 -46.92
C ASP A 351 -16.32 -4.73 -48.01
N ASN A 352 -15.46 -3.71 -48.08
CA ASN A 352 -15.36 -2.85 -49.25
C ASN A 352 -13.97 -3.05 -49.87
N ASP A 353 -13.91 -4.01 -50.80
CA ASP A 353 -12.83 -4.19 -51.75
C ASP A 353 -12.78 -2.99 -52.71
N GLU A 354 -11.79 -2.11 -52.59
CA GLU A 354 -11.42 -1.20 -53.69
C GLU A 354 -9.90 -0.93 -53.74
N GLU A 355 -9.34 -1.37 -54.88
CA GLU A 355 -8.13 -0.94 -55.58
C GLU A 355 -6.73 -1.16 -54.95
N ALA A 356 -6.09 -2.23 -55.42
CA ALA A 356 -4.65 -2.43 -55.40
C ALA A 356 -3.94 -1.38 -56.27
N GLY A 357 -3.31 -0.40 -55.61
CA GLY A 357 -2.38 0.53 -56.23
C GLY A 357 -1.02 -0.10 -56.52
N ASP A 358 -0.65 -0.06 -57.79
CA ASP A 358 0.61 -0.47 -58.42
C ASP A 358 1.87 0.11 -57.72
N MET A 359 2.74 -0.77 -57.23
CA MET A 359 4.02 -0.46 -56.56
C MET A 359 5.22 -0.69 -57.49
N THR A 360 5.08 -0.38 -58.78
CA THR A 360 6.15 -0.56 -59.77
C THR A 360 6.73 0.78 -60.25
N ALA A 361 7.24 1.60 -59.34
CA ALA A 361 8.13 2.72 -59.68
C ALA A 361 8.89 3.24 -58.45
N LEU A 362 9.91 2.53 -57.97
CA LEU A 362 10.83 3.12 -56.98
C LEU A 362 12.27 2.61 -57.00
N PHE A 363 12.72 2.07 -58.14
CA PHE A 363 14.15 1.91 -58.42
C PHE A 363 14.41 2.08 -59.91
N ASP A 364 14.66 3.33 -60.33
CA ASP A 364 15.54 3.64 -61.46
C ASP A 364 15.94 5.14 -61.39
N GLY A 365 17.23 5.37 -61.12
CA GLY A 365 17.97 6.55 -61.59
C GLY A 365 18.00 7.80 -60.71
N LEU A 366 18.94 7.85 -59.75
CA LEU A 366 20.00 8.87 -59.65
C LEU A 366 21.02 8.54 -58.55
#